data_AF-A0A388LI03-F1
#
_entry.id   AF-A0A388LI03-F1
#
_cell.length_a   1.000
_cell.length_b   1.000
_cell.length_c   1.000
_cell.angle_alpha   90.00
_cell.angle_beta   90.00
_cell.angle_gamma   90.00
#
_symmetry.space_group_name_H-M   'P 1'
#
loop_
_entity.id
_entity.type
_entity.pdbx_description
1 polymer ?
#
loop_
_entity_poly.entity_id
_entity_poly.type
_entity_poly.pdbx_seq_one_letter_code
_entity_poly.pdbx_strand_id
1 'polypeptide(L)'
;METGYDFILGTPWSRRFRSTEADRATNTLVLKTKCGQTYRVPFIGTTATPRPDPPPPEPSVPTPSPSITVTSPRQFAHFIRQGDVTVFMVNVTDLLHYDPPCPDAELIPLEPDPPSISMAPISTSHPPPSVVSTPPSRADVDAEKLARYTTDLEPEVRDLIREYHDVFPSSFSYAGIPPMCDVEHFIELVPDYHVHHKTPYKLSIPEATELKRRLEELLRLGFIKPSNSPWGAPVLFARKADETLCLCIDYRGLNRYTVKNSYPMPRSDELFDCLAGNRFFTKIDLRSGYHQIRVAATDQPKRAFRSRFGHYEFTVMPFGLTNTPATFQRAMNDIFRDILEQYVLVYLDGILVYSRTLEEHLRHLRDVLDRLRRYGFYAKLSKCRFAQHKVDFLGHYVSDQGLHMDDAKITAIAEWPAPTSAKQLRSFLGLTSY
;
A
#
# COMPACT_ATOMS: atom_id res chain seq x y z
N MET A 1 -14.65 14.42 11.11
CA MET A 1 -15.28 13.11 11.39
C MET A 1 -14.57 12.08 10.53
N GLU A 2 -13.59 11.39 11.09
CA GLU A 2 -12.85 10.31 10.43
C GLU A 2 -13.34 8.97 10.97
N THR A 3 -13.94 8.16 10.10
CA THR A 3 -14.19 6.72 10.26
C THR A 3 -14.36 6.19 8.85
N GLY A 4 -13.51 5.33 8.30
CA GLY A 4 -13.36 3.93 8.72
C GLY A 4 -14.21 3.05 7.81
N TYR A 5 -13.55 2.14 7.07
CA TYR A 5 -14.13 0.98 6.34
C TYR A 5 -14.67 1.18 4.92
N ASP A 6 -13.80 1.58 3.99
CA ASP A 6 -13.84 1.01 2.64
C ASP A 6 -13.31 -0.42 2.70
N PHE A 7 -14.16 -1.45 2.78
CA PHE A 7 -13.86 -2.80 2.28
C PHE A 7 -15.09 -3.71 2.38
N ILE A 8 -16.19 -3.35 1.72
CA ILE A 8 -17.17 -4.34 1.26
C ILE A 8 -17.32 -4.14 -0.22
N LEU A 9 -16.47 -4.82 -0.99
CA LEU A 9 -16.63 -5.29 -2.38
C LEU A 9 -15.23 -5.56 -2.96
N GLY A 10 -14.51 -6.52 -2.39
CA GLY A 10 -13.17 -6.85 -2.88
C GLY A 10 -12.45 -8.01 -2.22
N THR A 11 -13.04 -8.71 -1.24
CA THR A 11 -12.39 -9.88 -0.63
C THR A 11 -12.70 -11.18 -1.39
N PRO A 12 -11.81 -12.19 -1.31
CA PRO A 12 -11.93 -13.46 -2.05
C PRO A 12 -13.18 -14.32 -1.75
N TRP A 13 -14.01 -13.94 -0.77
CA TRP A 13 -15.15 -14.73 -0.28
C TRP A 13 -16.31 -14.81 -1.29
N SER A 14 -16.43 -13.82 -2.19
CA SER A 14 -17.45 -13.80 -3.25
C SER A 14 -17.26 -14.90 -4.31
N ARG A 15 -16.09 -15.56 -4.37
CA ARG A 15 -15.83 -16.61 -5.38
C ARG A 15 -16.61 -17.91 -5.15
N ARG A 16 -17.23 -18.10 -3.98
CA ARG A 16 -18.09 -19.27 -3.67
C ARG A 16 -19.55 -19.10 -4.12
N PHE A 17 -19.98 -17.88 -4.41
CA PHE A 17 -21.35 -17.56 -4.78
C PHE A 17 -21.42 -17.08 -6.22
N ARG A 18 -22.47 -17.46 -6.94
CA ARG A 18 -22.69 -17.09 -8.35
C ARG A 18 -23.24 -15.67 -8.46
N SER A 19 -24.05 -15.25 -7.49
CA SER A 19 -24.49 -13.87 -7.29
C SER A 19 -24.85 -13.61 -5.82
N THR A 20 -24.75 -12.34 -5.42
CA THR A 20 -25.20 -11.83 -4.13
C THR A 20 -26.10 -10.64 -4.40
N GLU A 21 -27.37 -10.74 -4.02
CA GLU A 21 -28.39 -9.71 -4.27
C GLU A 21 -29.08 -9.36 -2.95
N ALA A 22 -29.32 -8.07 -2.73
CA ALA A 22 -30.06 -7.60 -1.57
C ALA A 22 -31.54 -7.45 -1.94
N ASP A 23 -32.41 -8.19 -1.27
CA ASP A 23 -33.86 -8.07 -1.40
C ASP A 23 -34.36 -7.07 -0.34
N ARG A 24 -34.62 -5.84 -0.80
CA ARG A 24 -35.06 -4.73 0.05
C ARG A 24 -36.53 -4.81 0.44
N ALA A 25 -37.34 -5.65 -0.20
CA ALA A 25 -38.73 -5.84 0.19
C ALA A 25 -38.86 -6.71 1.46
N THR A 26 -37.89 -7.61 1.68
CA THR A 26 -37.88 -8.55 2.81
C THR A 26 -36.78 -8.28 3.82
N ASN A 27 -35.97 -7.22 3.63
CA ASN A 27 -34.77 -6.95 4.42
C ASN A 27 -33.89 -8.21 4.56
N THR A 28 -33.64 -8.92 3.46
CA THR A 28 -32.76 -10.10 3.45
C THR A 28 -31.67 -10.00 2.39
N LEU A 29 -30.48 -10.52 2.70
CA LEU A 29 -29.42 -10.77 1.74
C LEU A 29 -29.61 -12.17 1.15
N VAL A 30 -29.71 -12.26 -0.18
CA VAL A 30 -29.89 -13.52 -0.90
C VAL A 30 -28.54 -13.94 -1.51
N LEU A 31 -28.06 -15.11 -1.09
CA LEU A 31 -26.79 -15.71 -1.52
C LEU A 31 -27.06 -16.96 -2.35
N LYS A 32 -26.65 -16.95 -3.63
CA LYS A 32 -26.80 -18.11 -4.52
C LYS A 32 -25.46 -18.81 -4.72
N THR A 33 -25.36 -20.07 -4.35
CA THR A 33 -24.14 -20.87 -4.52
C THR A 33 -23.97 -21.34 -5.97
N LYS A 34 -22.76 -21.77 -6.33
CA LYS A 34 -22.46 -22.27 -7.69
C LYS A 34 -23.21 -23.55 -8.07
N CYS A 35 -23.61 -24.34 -7.08
CA CYS A 35 -24.44 -25.55 -7.19
C CYS A 35 -25.96 -25.29 -7.18
N GLY A 36 -26.40 -24.02 -7.18
CA GLY A 36 -27.82 -23.66 -7.35
C GLY A 36 -28.63 -23.52 -6.05
N GLN A 37 -28.02 -23.74 -4.88
CA GLN A 37 -28.69 -23.50 -3.60
C GLN A 37 -28.76 -22.01 -3.27
N THR A 38 -29.88 -21.60 -2.67
CA THR A 38 -30.15 -20.20 -2.31
C THR A 38 -30.30 -20.08 -0.80
N TYR A 39 -29.51 -19.20 -0.18
CA TYR A 39 -29.54 -18.88 1.24
C TYR A 39 -30.11 -17.47 1.41
N ARG A 40 -30.99 -17.26 2.40
CA ARG A 40 -31.55 -15.94 2.75
C ARG A 40 -31.10 -15.58 4.16
N VAL A 41 -30.40 -14.45 4.29
CA VAL A 41 -29.89 -13.96 5.57
C VAL A 41 -30.66 -12.68 5.92
N PRO A 42 -31.53 -12.68 6.94
CA PRO A 42 -32.25 -11.48 7.34
C PRO A 42 -31.32 -10.43 7.96
N PHE A 43 -31.57 -9.16 7.67
CA PHE A 43 -30.97 -8.04 8.40
C PHE A 43 -31.69 -7.90 9.73
N ILE A 44 -31.14 -8.47 10.80
CA ILE A 44 -31.69 -8.32 12.14
C ILE A 44 -31.15 -7.02 12.73
N GLY A 45 -32.03 -6.04 12.93
CA GLY A 45 -31.80 -4.90 13.81
C GLY A 45 -32.61 -5.08 15.08
N THR A 46 -31.96 -5.30 16.22
CA THR A 46 -32.61 -5.29 17.53
C THR A 46 -32.40 -3.94 18.20
N THR A 47 -33.48 -3.23 18.52
CA THR A 47 -33.47 -2.07 19.42
C THR A 47 -33.76 -2.53 20.85
N ALA A 48 -32.78 -2.40 21.76
CA ALA A 48 -32.95 -1.97 23.17
C ALA A 48 -31.79 -2.45 24.09
N THR A 49 -31.27 -1.53 24.91
CA THR A 49 -30.65 -1.81 26.22
C THR A 49 -31.69 -1.70 27.35
N PRO A 50 -31.46 -2.27 28.55
CA PRO A 50 -32.48 -3.03 29.29
C PRO A 50 -33.18 -2.25 30.43
N ARG A 51 -34.46 -2.60 30.71
CA ARG A 51 -35.14 -2.69 32.04
C ARG A 51 -36.69 -2.64 31.90
N PRO A 52 -37.43 -2.99 32.97
CA PRO A 52 -37.74 -4.32 33.50
C PRO A 52 -39.09 -4.84 32.94
N ASP A 53 -39.37 -6.13 33.14
CA ASP A 53 -40.49 -6.87 32.54
C ASP A 53 -41.86 -6.14 32.54
N PRO A 54 -42.53 -6.04 31.38
CA PRO A 54 -43.97 -5.81 31.29
C PRO A 54 -44.76 -7.11 31.03
N PRO A 55 -46.08 -7.12 31.31
CA PRO A 55 -46.93 -8.31 31.43
C PRO A 55 -47.19 -9.02 30.08
N PRO A 56 -47.71 -10.26 30.06
CA PRO A 56 -47.75 -11.09 28.85
C PRO A 56 -48.63 -10.47 27.75
N PRO A 57 -48.32 -10.71 26.46
CA PRO A 57 -48.96 -9.99 25.37
C PRO A 57 -50.36 -10.54 25.05
N GLU A 58 -51.33 -9.63 24.93
CA GLU A 58 -52.57 -9.87 24.16
C GLU A 58 -52.32 -9.64 22.66
N PRO A 59 -53.08 -10.29 21.76
CA PRO A 59 -52.74 -10.35 20.34
C PRO A 59 -53.39 -9.19 19.57
N SER A 60 -52.60 -8.26 19.03
CA SER A 60 -53.14 -7.33 18.01
C SER A 60 -52.08 -6.73 17.06
N VAL A 61 -52.27 -7.08 15.79
CA VAL A 61 -52.11 -6.30 14.54
C VAL A 61 -50.78 -5.56 14.28
N PRO A 62 -50.03 -5.88 13.20
CA PRO A 62 -48.85 -5.13 12.82
C PRO A 62 -49.21 -3.78 12.21
N THR A 63 -48.80 -2.69 12.86
CA THR A 63 -48.82 -1.33 12.32
C THR A 63 -47.77 -1.21 11.20
N PRO A 64 -48.08 -0.64 10.03
CA PRO A 64 -47.09 -0.47 8.97
C PRO A 64 -46.07 0.61 9.35
N SER A 65 -44.79 0.26 9.29
CA SER A 65 -43.68 1.22 9.37
C SER A 65 -43.78 2.24 8.23
N PRO A 66 -43.53 3.54 8.46
CA PRO A 66 -43.64 4.54 7.40
C PRO A 66 -42.56 4.31 6.33
N SER A 67 -42.98 3.99 5.11
CA SER A 67 -42.09 3.95 3.95
C SER A 67 -41.87 5.39 3.44
N ILE A 68 -40.65 5.91 3.59
CA ILE A 68 -40.29 7.22 3.05
C ILE A 68 -39.65 7.01 1.68
N THR A 69 -40.37 7.40 0.62
CA THR A 69 -39.86 7.38 -0.75
C THR A 69 -39.23 8.74 -1.05
N VAL A 70 -37.89 8.80 -1.05
CA VAL A 70 -37.16 10.03 -1.42
C VAL A 70 -36.88 9.98 -2.92
N THR A 71 -37.50 10.87 -3.70
CA THR A 71 -37.47 10.82 -5.17
C THR A 71 -36.47 11.81 -5.78
N SER A 72 -35.73 12.59 -4.98
CA SER A 72 -34.65 13.44 -5.49
C SER A 72 -33.54 13.76 -4.47
N PRO A 73 -32.32 14.11 -4.94
CA PRO A 73 -31.19 14.47 -4.07
C PRO A 73 -31.45 15.67 -3.14
N ARG A 74 -32.27 16.65 -3.56
CA ARG A 74 -32.64 17.81 -2.73
C ARG A 74 -33.58 17.43 -1.57
N GLN A 75 -34.49 16.48 -1.79
CA GLN A 75 -35.38 15.96 -0.73
C GLN A 75 -34.60 15.12 0.29
N PHE A 76 -33.60 14.37 -0.16
CA PHE A 76 -32.71 13.60 0.73
C PHE A 76 -31.89 14.51 1.64
N ALA A 77 -31.32 15.60 1.09
CA ALA A 77 -30.57 16.59 1.87
C ALA A 77 -31.46 17.34 2.89
N HIS A 78 -32.74 17.57 2.57
CA HIS A 78 -33.70 18.16 3.51
C HIS A 78 -34.08 17.18 4.63
N PHE A 79 -34.25 15.89 4.31
CA PHE A 79 -34.60 14.84 5.26
C PHE A 79 -33.49 14.58 6.30
N ILE A 80 -32.22 14.58 5.87
CA ILE A 80 -31.06 14.36 6.76
C ILE A 80 -30.74 15.58 7.65
N ARG A 81 -31.26 16.77 7.31
CA ARG A 81 -31.10 17.99 8.10
C ARG A 81 -32.13 18.14 9.23
N GLN A 82 -33.08 17.21 9.37
CA GLN A 82 -34.01 17.19 10.50
C GLN A 82 -33.28 16.64 11.73
N GLY A 83 -33.32 17.36 12.85
CA GLY A 83 -32.44 17.17 14.01
C GLY A 83 -32.54 15.84 14.76
N ASP A 84 -33.49 14.96 14.41
CA ASP A 84 -33.80 13.73 15.16
C ASP A 84 -33.56 12.43 14.35
N VAL A 85 -32.62 12.42 13.40
CA VAL A 85 -32.28 11.20 12.62
C VAL A 85 -30.96 10.58 13.12
N THR A 86 -31.05 9.43 13.79
CA THR A 86 -29.87 8.63 14.19
C THR A 86 -29.74 7.39 13.29
N VAL A 87 -28.55 7.14 12.73
CA VAL A 87 -28.28 6.04 11.79
C VAL A 87 -27.36 5.00 12.45
N PHE A 88 -27.72 3.72 12.41
CA PHE A 88 -26.89 2.61 12.91
C PHE A 88 -26.45 1.67 11.78
N MET A 89 -25.24 1.12 11.89
CA MET A 89 -24.64 0.20 10.92
C MET A 89 -24.26 -1.11 11.62
N VAL A 90 -24.76 -2.25 11.14
CA VAL A 90 -24.57 -3.57 11.79
C VAL A 90 -23.42 -4.35 11.16
N ASN A 91 -22.58 -4.96 12.00
CA ASN A 91 -21.45 -5.81 11.63
C ASN A 91 -21.93 -7.25 11.39
N VAL A 92 -21.80 -7.77 10.16
CA VAL A 92 -22.32 -9.08 9.74
C VAL A 92 -21.44 -10.25 10.23
N THR A 93 -20.33 -9.98 10.92
CA THR A 93 -19.37 -11.01 11.36
C THR A 93 -19.87 -11.82 12.57
N ASP A 94 -20.89 -11.34 13.29
CA ASP A 94 -21.38 -11.96 14.54
C ASP A 94 -22.41 -13.09 14.33
N LEU A 95 -22.75 -13.45 13.09
CA LEU A 95 -23.80 -14.44 12.76
C LEU A 95 -23.31 -15.86 12.43
N LEU A 96 -22.01 -16.15 12.52
CA LEU A 96 -21.44 -17.45 12.11
C LEU A 96 -20.87 -18.32 13.25
N HIS A 97 -21.36 -18.15 14.48
CA HIS A 97 -20.98 -18.99 15.62
C HIS A 97 -22.01 -20.06 15.95
N TYR A 98 -22.39 -20.93 15.00
CA TYR A 98 -22.98 -22.24 15.30
C TYR A 98 -22.70 -23.25 14.16
N ASP A 99 -22.02 -24.36 14.51
CA ASP A 99 -21.84 -25.64 13.81
C ASP A 99 -22.77 -26.69 14.49
N PRO A 100 -23.06 -27.94 14.01
CA PRO A 100 -22.85 -28.65 12.71
C PRO A 100 -24.15 -29.49 12.30
N PRO A 101 -24.22 -30.59 11.45
CA PRO A 101 -23.20 -31.49 10.83
C PRO A 101 -23.38 -31.96 9.34
N CYS A 102 -22.32 -32.63 8.83
CA CYS A 102 -22.26 -33.55 7.65
C CYS A 102 -23.19 -34.79 7.85
N PRO A 103 -23.50 -35.72 6.88
CA PRO A 103 -22.70 -36.21 5.72
C PRO A 103 -23.50 -36.59 4.42
N ASP A 104 -22.78 -36.91 3.31
CA ASP A 104 -23.07 -38.00 2.33
C ASP A 104 -22.49 -37.72 0.91
N ALA A 105 -22.03 -38.80 0.27
CA ALA A 105 -21.65 -39.02 -1.15
C ALA A 105 -20.14 -39.11 -1.52
N GLU A 106 -19.64 -40.34 -1.36
CA GLU A 106 -18.77 -41.22 -2.17
C GLU A 106 -17.66 -40.72 -3.14
N LEU A 107 -16.55 -41.47 -3.06
CA LEU A 107 -15.34 -41.46 -3.88
C LEU A 107 -15.49 -42.38 -5.11
N ILE A 108 -14.98 -41.96 -6.29
CA ILE A 108 -14.54 -42.89 -7.35
C ILE A 108 -13.22 -42.37 -7.99
N PRO A 109 -12.19 -43.22 -8.14
CA PRO A 109 -10.87 -42.86 -8.68
C PRO A 109 -10.77 -43.02 -10.21
N LEU A 110 -9.81 -42.34 -10.83
CA LEU A 110 -9.30 -42.70 -12.16
C LEU A 110 -7.78 -42.82 -12.08
N GLU A 111 -7.32 -44.05 -12.31
CA GLU A 111 -5.92 -44.46 -12.47
C GLU A 111 -5.50 -44.39 -13.95
N PRO A 112 -4.19 -44.52 -14.23
CA PRO A 112 -3.46 -43.87 -15.32
C PRO A 112 -3.26 -44.78 -16.54
N ASP A 113 -2.63 -44.25 -17.59
CA ASP A 113 -2.00 -45.08 -18.64
C ASP A 113 -0.90 -44.31 -19.42
N PRO A 114 0.04 -45.00 -20.11
CA PRO A 114 1.46 -45.00 -19.73
C PRO A 114 2.41 -44.64 -20.93
N PRO A 115 3.65 -45.15 -21.11
CA PRO A 115 4.83 -44.28 -21.15
C PRO A 115 5.63 -44.28 -22.49
N SER A 116 6.66 -43.42 -22.48
CA SER A 116 7.93 -43.49 -23.23
C SER A 116 7.98 -43.08 -24.70
N ILE A 117 8.94 -42.20 -25.03
CA ILE A 117 10.07 -42.48 -25.94
C ILE A 117 11.23 -41.54 -25.57
N SER A 118 12.43 -42.11 -25.46
CA SER A 118 13.70 -41.42 -25.24
C SER A 118 14.27 -40.88 -26.56
N MET A 119 15.09 -39.83 -26.50
CA MET A 119 16.30 -39.74 -27.33
C MET A 119 17.43 -39.02 -26.60
N ALA A 120 18.64 -39.49 -26.87
CA ALA A 120 19.92 -39.15 -26.25
C ALA A 120 20.54 -37.85 -26.85
N PRO A 121 21.75 -37.42 -26.42
CA PRO A 121 22.18 -36.03 -26.45
C PRO A 121 22.76 -35.59 -27.80
N ILE A 122 22.66 -34.30 -28.12
CA ILE A 122 23.41 -33.66 -29.22
C ILE A 122 24.37 -32.63 -28.65
N SER A 123 25.58 -32.72 -29.19
CA SER A 123 26.82 -32.04 -28.84
C SER A 123 26.83 -30.54 -29.18
N THR A 124 27.53 -29.81 -28.32
CA THR A 124 28.30 -28.56 -28.50
C THR A 124 28.36 -27.89 -29.88
N SER A 125 28.04 -26.60 -29.92
CA SER A 125 28.81 -25.62 -30.71
C SER A 125 28.79 -24.23 -30.03
N HIS A 126 29.99 -23.66 -29.86
CA HIS A 126 30.25 -22.32 -29.34
C HIS A 126 30.01 -21.24 -30.42
N PRO A 127 29.48 -20.05 -30.08
CA PRO A 127 29.68 -18.84 -30.86
C PRO A 127 31.01 -18.15 -30.50
N PRO A 128 31.62 -17.39 -31.44
CA PRO A 128 32.93 -16.77 -31.27
C PRO A 128 32.92 -15.59 -30.28
N PRO A 129 34.08 -15.20 -29.72
CA PRO A 129 34.16 -14.13 -28.73
C PRO A 129 33.86 -12.79 -29.39
N SER A 130 32.73 -12.18 -29.01
CA SER A 130 32.51 -10.76 -29.24
C SER A 130 33.49 -9.97 -28.39
N VAL A 131 34.11 -8.98 -29.04
CA VAL A 131 35.02 -7.98 -28.49
C VAL A 131 34.58 -7.57 -27.08
N VAL A 132 35.44 -7.82 -26.10
CA VAL A 132 35.28 -7.33 -24.73
C VAL A 132 35.44 -5.82 -24.76
N SER A 133 34.34 -5.10 -24.92
CA SER A 133 34.26 -3.73 -24.44
C SER A 133 34.28 -3.80 -22.92
N THR A 134 35.32 -3.23 -22.31
CA THR A 134 35.40 -3.05 -20.86
C THR A 134 34.07 -2.46 -20.37
N PRO A 135 33.36 -3.10 -19.42
CA PRO A 135 32.15 -2.53 -18.86
C PRO A 135 32.50 -1.18 -18.22
N PRO A 136 31.73 -0.11 -18.47
CA PRO A 136 31.97 1.17 -17.79
C PRO A 136 31.97 0.96 -16.27
N SER A 137 32.84 1.67 -15.57
CA SER A 137 32.88 1.56 -14.11
C SER A 137 31.55 2.05 -13.52
N ARG A 138 31.21 1.63 -12.29
CA ARG A 138 29.96 2.10 -11.64
C ARG A 138 29.89 3.62 -11.55
N ALA A 139 31.03 4.27 -11.31
CA ALA A 139 31.14 5.73 -11.26
C ALA A 139 30.80 6.37 -12.62
N ASP A 140 31.23 5.76 -13.73
CA ASP A 140 30.93 6.25 -15.08
C ASP A 140 29.44 6.14 -15.41
N VAL A 141 28.80 5.03 -14.99
CA VAL A 141 27.34 4.83 -15.17
C VAL A 141 26.53 5.82 -14.34
N ASP A 142 26.97 6.11 -13.12
CA ASP A 142 26.33 7.09 -12.24
C ASP A 142 26.47 8.51 -12.79
N ALA A 143 27.65 8.89 -13.27
CA ALA A 143 27.91 10.20 -13.85
C ALA A 143 27.12 10.45 -15.15
N GLU A 144 27.04 9.47 -16.05
CA GLU A 144 26.28 9.60 -17.29
C GLU A 144 24.77 9.74 -17.03
N LYS A 145 24.26 8.95 -16.08
CA LYS A 145 22.86 9.02 -15.66
C LYS A 145 22.53 10.36 -15.01
N LEU A 146 23.41 10.85 -14.15
CA LEU A 146 23.30 12.17 -13.52
C LEU A 146 23.24 13.28 -14.57
N ALA A 147 24.12 13.24 -15.58
CA ALA A 147 24.10 14.21 -16.67
C ALA A 147 22.74 14.23 -17.39
N ARG A 148 22.21 13.06 -17.76
CA ARG A 148 20.91 12.96 -18.47
C ARG A 148 19.74 13.57 -17.70
N TYR A 149 19.70 13.43 -16.37
CA TYR A 149 18.58 13.95 -15.56
C TYR A 149 18.75 15.40 -15.11
N THR A 150 19.89 16.02 -15.38
CA THR A 150 20.19 17.39 -14.93
C THR A 150 20.36 18.38 -16.09
N THR A 151 20.24 17.93 -17.35
CA THR A 151 20.42 18.75 -18.56
C THR A 151 19.50 19.97 -18.63
N ASP A 152 18.28 19.85 -18.13
CA ASP A 152 17.24 20.89 -18.24
C ASP A 152 17.09 21.72 -16.95
N LEU A 153 17.95 21.50 -15.96
CA LEU A 153 17.94 22.26 -14.71
C LEU A 153 18.72 23.55 -14.84
N GLU A 154 18.30 24.57 -14.06
CA GLU A 154 19.09 25.78 -13.82
C GLU A 154 20.55 25.42 -13.46
N PRO A 155 21.57 26.15 -13.98
CA PRO A 155 22.97 25.81 -13.80
C PRO A 155 23.37 25.60 -12.33
N GLU A 156 22.91 26.47 -11.43
CA GLU A 156 23.22 26.43 -10.00
C GLU A 156 22.62 25.19 -9.33
N VAL A 157 21.41 24.80 -9.73
CA VAL A 157 20.74 23.59 -9.24
C VAL A 157 21.49 22.36 -9.74
N ARG A 158 21.86 22.33 -11.02
CA ARG A 158 22.62 21.24 -11.63
C ARG A 158 23.95 21.02 -10.93
N ASP A 159 24.68 22.10 -10.65
CA ASP A 159 25.98 22.02 -9.98
C ASP A 159 25.84 21.54 -8.54
N LEU A 160 24.80 21.96 -7.83
CA LEU A 160 24.47 21.40 -6.51
C LEU A 160 24.15 19.89 -6.60
N ILE A 161 23.33 19.45 -7.55
CA ILE A 161 23.03 18.01 -7.69
C ILE A 161 24.27 17.18 -8.05
N ARG A 162 25.24 17.77 -8.78
CA ARG A 162 26.54 17.15 -9.04
C ARG A 162 27.41 17.06 -7.79
N GLU A 163 27.44 18.12 -6.97
CA GLU A 163 28.10 18.13 -5.67
C GLU A 163 27.58 16.99 -4.76
N TYR A 164 26.29 16.67 -4.85
CA TYR A 164 25.61 15.65 -4.05
C TYR A 164 25.34 14.32 -4.78
N HIS A 165 26.13 13.97 -5.80
CA HIS A 165 25.94 12.74 -6.58
C HIS A 165 25.91 11.45 -5.75
N ASP A 166 26.61 11.42 -4.60
CA ASP A 166 26.65 10.31 -3.64
C ASP A 166 25.31 10.07 -2.91
N VAL A 167 24.44 11.09 -2.82
CA VAL A 167 23.06 10.97 -2.32
C VAL A 167 22.15 10.31 -3.37
N PHE A 168 22.57 10.27 -4.64
CA PHE A 168 21.80 9.76 -5.77
C PHE A 168 22.40 8.51 -6.44
N PRO A 169 22.85 7.47 -5.71
CA PRO A 169 23.55 6.35 -6.31
C PRO A 169 22.64 5.53 -7.24
N SER A 170 23.20 4.89 -8.29
CA SER A 170 22.45 3.94 -9.13
C SER A 170 21.95 2.72 -8.34
N SER A 171 22.68 2.30 -7.32
CA SER A 171 22.37 1.18 -6.42
C SER A 171 23.01 1.39 -5.04
N PHE A 172 22.41 0.83 -4.00
CA PHE A 172 22.96 0.84 -2.64
C PHE A 172 22.77 -0.55 -1.99
N SER A 173 23.62 -0.90 -1.03
CA SER A 173 23.57 -2.18 -0.32
C SER A 173 23.38 -1.99 1.18
N TYR A 174 23.07 -3.06 1.91
CA TYR A 174 22.97 -3.07 3.36
C TYR A 174 24.20 -2.50 4.07
N ALA A 175 25.40 -2.75 3.53
CA ALA A 175 26.64 -2.21 4.08
C ALA A 175 26.70 -0.66 4.00
N GLY A 176 25.99 -0.07 3.02
CA GLY A 176 25.87 1.38 2.88
C GLY A 176 24.76 2.01 3.74
N ILE A 177 23.91 1.21 4.38
CA ILE A 177 22.86 1.74 5.28
C ILE A 177 23.49 1.87 6.67
N PRO A 178 23.70 3.07 7.22
CA PRO A 178 24.25 3.20 8.56
C PRO A 178 23.28 2.63 9.62
N PRO A 179 23.78 2.02 10.70
CA PRO A 179 22.95 1.79 11.87
C PRO A 179 22.58 3.16 12.46
N MET A 180 21.38 3.66 12.18
CA MET A 180 20.85 4.81 12.89
C MET A 180 20.60 4.40 14.34
N CYS A 181 21.27 5.05 15.28
CA CYS A 181 21.25 4.66 16.70
C CYS A 181 19.84 4.60 17.30
N ASP A 182 18.89 5.39 16.79
CA ASP A 182 17.58 5.57 17.42
C ASP A 182 16.37 5.16 16.55
N VAL A 183 16.60 4.72 15.30
CA VAL A 183 15.49 4.42 14.37
C VAL A 183 15.66 3.08 13.68
N GLU A 184 15.55 2.00 14.45
CA GLU A 184 15.30 0.67 13.92
C GLU A 184 13.79 0.40 13.86
N HIS A 185 13.38 -0.45 12.91
CA HIS A 185 12.01 -0.95 12.90
C HIS A 185 11.88 -2.13 13.87
N PHE A 186 10.99 -2.01 14.85
CA PHE A 186 10.62 -3.05 15.80
C PHE A 186 9.25 -3.63 15.49
N ILE A 187 9.07 -4.92 15.82
CA ILE A 187 7.81 -5.66 15.68
C ILE A 187 7.42 -6.19 17.04
N GLU A 188 6.70 -5.37 17.79
CA GLU A 188 6.08 -5.75 19.04
C GLU A 188 4.82 -6.58 18.77
N LEU A 189 4.69 -7.72 19.44
CA LEU A 189 3.59 -8.66 19.27
C LEU A 189 2.76 -8.68 20.54
N VAL A 190 1.46 -8.95 20.40
CA VAL A 190 0.60 -9.19 21.56
C VAL A 190 1.09 -10.43 22.34
N PRO A 191 0.93 -10.47 23.69
CA PRO A 191 1.51 -11.52 24.54
C PRO A 191 1.14 -12.96 24.16
N ASP A 192 -0.08 -13.19 23.68
CA ASP A 192 -0.61 -14.53 23.36
C ASP A 192 -0.27 -15.00 21.93
N TYR A 193 0.70 -14.36 21.28
CA TYR A 193 1.03 -14.71 19.91
C TYR A 193 1.82 -16.02 19.80
N HIS A 194 1.30 -16.94 18.99
CA HIS A 194 2.03 -18.15 18.59
C HIS A 194 2.58 -18.02 17.17
N VAL A 195 3.80 -18.52 16.95
CA VAL A 195 4.46 -18.43 15.65
C VAL A 195 3.64 -19.11 14.56
N HIS A 196 3.21 -18.33 13.59
CA HIS A 196 2.53 -18.81 12.39
C HIS A 196 3.48 -18.86 11.20
N HIS A 197 3.44 -19.99 10.49
CA HIS A 197 3.97 -20.11 9.14
C HIS A 197 2.83 -20.52 8.21
N LYS A 198 2.86 -20.05 6.96
CA LYS A 198 1.92 -20.49 5.92
C LYS A 198 2.66 -21.20 4.81
N THR A 199 1.98 -22.16 4.19
CA THR A 199 2.48 -22.82 2.98
C THR A 199 2.64 -21.79 1.86
N PRO A 200 3.75 -21.82 1.09
CA PRO A 200 3.91 -20.96 -0.07
C PRO A 200 2.76 -21.12 -1.07
N TYR A 201 2.35 -20.01 -1.70
CA TYR A 201 1.39 -20.06 -2.79
C TYR A 201 2.00 -20.70 -4.04
N LYS A 202 1.15 -21.33 -4.85
CA LYS A 202 1.56 -21.82 -6.17
C LYS A 202 1.85 -20.63 -7.07
N LEU A 203 3.04 -20.59 -7.66
CA LEU A 203 3.46 -19.58 -8.62
C LEU A 203 3.40 -20.13 -10.04
N SER A 204 3.01 -19.29 -10.99
CA SER A 204 3.18 -19.55 -12.41
C SER A 204 4.67 -19.54 -12.79
N ILE A 205 5.00 -20.05 -13.98
CA ILE A 205 6.39 -20.07 -14.47
C ILE A 205 6.99 -18.65 -14.53
N PRO A 206 6.31 -17.62 -15.09
CA PRO A 206 6.84 -16.25 -15.11
C PRO A 206 7.07 -15.68 -13.71
N GLU A 207 6.15 -15.92 -12.78
CA GLU A 207 6.29 -15.47 -11.39
C GLU A 207 7.46 -16.16 -10.68
N ALA A 208 7.66 -17.45 -10.93
CA ALA A 208 8.80 -18.18 -10.36
C ALA A 208 10.14 -17.66 -10.92
N THR A 209 10.22 -17.38 -12.21
CA THR A 209 11.42 -16.79 -12.83
C THR A 209 11.73 -15.41 -12.26
N GLU A 210 10.73 -14.54 -12.17
CA GLU A 210 10.90 -13.20 -11.59
C GLU A 210 11.25 -13.27 -10.10
N LEU A 211 10.65 -14.20 -9.35
CA LEU A 211 10.98 -14.40 -7.95
C LEU A 211 12.45 -14.78 -7.77
N LYS A 212 12.96 -15.73 -8.55
CA LYS A 212 14.37 -16.13 -8.49
C LYS A 212 15.29 -14.93 -8.73
N ARG A 213 15.02 -14.16 -9.79
CA ARG A 213 15.79 -12.95 -10.13
C ARG A 213 15.77 -11.91 -9.01
N ARG A 214 14.61 -11.69 -8.38
CA ARG A 214 14.45 -10.75 -7.25
C ARG A 214 15.17 -11.23 -5.99
N LEU A 215 15.14 -12.52 -5.69
CA LEU A 215 15.86 -13.10 -4.56
C LEU A 215 17.37 -12.91 -4.71
N GLU A 216 17.93 -13.21 -5.88
CA GLU A 216 19.35 -12.99 -6.19
C GLU A 216 19.73 -11.51 -6.03
N GLU A 217 18.89 -10.60 -6.52
CA GLU A 217 19.10 -9.15 -6.35
C GLU A 217 19.08 -8.74 -4.87
N LEU A 218 18.06 -9.15 -4.10
CA LEU A 218 17.92 -8.80 -2.68
C LEU A 218 19.06 -9.39 -1.82
N LEU A 219 19.49 -10.63 -2.10
CA LEU A 219 20.64 -11.27 -1.45
C LEU A 219 21.93 -10.50 -1.74
N ARG A 220 22.17 -10.14 -3.01
CA ARG A 220 23.35 -9.37 -3.41
C ARG A 220 23.39 -7.99 -2.75
N LEU A 221 22.24 -7.35 -2.57
CA LEU A 221 22.13 -6.07 -1.87
C LEU A 221 22.20 -6.24 -0.34
N GLY A 222 22.12 -7.47 0.18
CA GLY A 222 22.12 -7.76 1.62
C GLY A 222 20.82 -7.39 2.33
N PHE A 223 19.73 -7.11 1.60
CA PHE A 223 18.42 -6.77 2.16
C PHE A 223 17.68 -7.99 2.71
N ILE A 224 18.05 -9.18 2.24
CA ILE A 224 17.61 -10.45 2.78
C ILE A 224 18.82 -11.36 3.01
N LYS A 225 18.65 -12.33 3.90
CA LYS A 225 19.60 -13.43 4.14
C LYS A 225 18.86 -14.76 4.31
N PRO A 226 19.51 -15.91 4.10
CA PRO A 226 18.91 -17.22 4.40
C PRO A 226 18.45 -17.28 5.87
N SER A 227 17.32 -17.94 6.11
CA SER A 227 16.69 -18.01 7.43
C SER A 227 16.35 -19.44 7.84
N ASN A 228 16.56 -19.74 9.12
CA ASN A 228 16.06 -20.93 9.81
C ASN A 228 14.97 -20.58 10.82
N SER A 229 14.34 -19.41 10.65
CA SER A 229 13.30 -18.91 11.54
C SER A 229 12.12 -19.88 11.61
N PRO A 230 11.42 -20.00 12.76
CA PRO A 230 10.16 -20.73 12.83
C PRO A 230 9.01 -19.99 12.10
N TRP A 231 9.21 -18.71 11.78
CA TRP A 231 8.27 -17.87 11.05
C TRP A 231 8.31 -18.16 9.55
N GLY A 232 7.27 -17.74 8.82
CA GLY A 232 7.30 -17.91 7.36
C GLY A 232 6.06 -17.36 6.67
N ALA A 233 6.14 -16.12 6.21
CA ALA A 233 5.11 -15.51 5.36
C ALA A 233 5.22 -16.04 3.91
N PRO A 234 4.10 -16.25 3.20
CA PRO A 234 4.15 -16.68 1.81
C PRO A 234 4.38 -15.48 0.88
N VAL A 235 4.97 -15.75 -0.28
CA VAL A 235 5.20 -14.76 -1.35
C VAL A 235 4.01 -14.72 -2.32
N LEU A 236 3.63 -13.52 -2.74
CA LEU A 236 2.69 -13.30 -3.85
C LEU A 236 3.18 -12.19 -4.78
N PHE A 237 2.59 -12.12 -5.97
CA PHE A 237 2.83 -11.04 -6.90
C PHE A 237 1.57 -10.20 -7.12
N ALA A 238 1.76 -8.88 -7.16
CA ALA A 238 0.78 -7.95 -7.70
C ALA A 238 1.23 -7.50 -9.09
N ARG A 239 0.30 -7.38 -10.03
CA ARG A 239 0.57 -6.77 -11.34
C ARG A 239 0.44 -5.26 -11.22
N LYS A 240 1.45 -4.53 -11.71
CA LYS A 240 1.40 -3.08 -11.88
C LYS A 240 0.65 -2.72 -13.17
N ALA A 241 0.32 -1.45 -13.32
CA ALA A 241 -0.35 -0.92 -14.52
C ALA A 241 0.48 -1.11 -15.80
N ASP A 242 1.81 -1.11 -15.68
CA ASP A 242 2.76 -1.39 -16.75
C ASP A 242 2.99 -2.91 -16.97
N GLU A 243 2.08 -3.75 -16.45
CA GLU A 243 2.12 -5.22 -16.46
C GLU A 243 3.31 -5.85 -15.71
N THR A 244 4.18 -5.04 -15.09
CA THR A 244 5.32 -5.57 -14.35
C THR A 244 4.88 -6.22 -13.04
N LEU A 245 5.63 -7.23 -12.62
CA LEU A 245 5.37 -7.98 -11.40
C LEU A 245 6.01 -7.28 -10.19
N CYS A 246 5.20 -7.04 -9.15
CA CYS A 246 5.63 -6.50 -7.87
C CYS A 246 5.70 -7.63 -6.84
N LEU A 247 6.89 -7.91 -6.33
CA LEU A 247 7.10 -8.87 -5.26
C LEU A 247 6.43 -8.37 -3.97
N CYS A 248 5.55 -9.18 -3.39
CA CYS A 248 4.88 -8.87 -2.13
C CYS A 248 4.99 -10.05 -1.18
N ILE A 249 5.28 -9.75 0.08
CA ILE A 249 5.27 -10.74 1.16
C ILE A 249 3.95 -10.59 1.92
N ASP A 250 3.21 -11.68 2.08
CA ASP A 250 1.92 -11.64 2.77
C ASP A 250 2.08 -11.66 4.30
N TYR A 251 2.43 -10.49 4.84
CA TYR A 251 2.51 -10.29 6.29
C TYR A 251 1.16 -10.11 6.98
N ARG A 252 0.00 -10.29 6.31
CA ARG A 252 -1.32 -10.12 6.97
C ARG A 252 -1.48 -10.96 8.23
N GLY A 253 -0.87 -12.14 8.26
CA GLY A 253 -0.86 -13.01 9.43
C GLY A 253 -0.09 -12.37 10.60
N LEU A 254 1.14 -11.91 10.35
CA LEU A 254 1.98 -11.22 11.33
C LEU A 254 1.33 -9.90 11.79
N ASN A 255 0.91 -9.08 10.83
CA ASN A 255 0.34 -7.76 11.04
C ASN A 255 -0.89 -7.73 11.95
N ARG A 256 -1.68 -8.81 11.96
CA ARG A 256 -2.87 -8.93 12.82
C ARG A 256 -2.52 -8.90 14.31
N TYR A 257 -1.34 -9.39 14.66
CA TYR A 257 -0.89 -9.56 16.04
C TYR A 257 0.23 -8.58 16.42
N THR A 258 0.67 -7.75 15.48
CA THR A 258 1.57 -6.64 15.75
C THR A 258 0.80 -5.54 16.49
N VAL A 259 1.35 -5.08 17.62
CA VAL A 259 0.81 -3.93 18.36
C VAL A 259 0.88 -2.71 17.44
N LYS A 260 -0.26 -2.03 17.23
CA LYS A 260 -0.33 -0.90 16.29
C LYS A 260 0.30 0.33 16.92
N ASN A 261 1.18 1.00 16.16
CA ASN A 261 1.75 2.28 16.50
C ASN A 261 0.95 3.38 15.81
N SER A 262 0.24 4.18 16.59
CA SER A 262 -0.52 5.34 16.13
C SER A 262 0.35 6.61 16.07
N TYR A 263 1.52 6.52 15.43
CA TYR A 263 2.36 7.69 15.21
C TYR A 263 1.59 8.73 14.38
N PRO A 264 1.56 10.01 14.79
CA PRO A 264 0.78 11.02 14.10
C PRO A 264 1.33 11.23 12.68
N MET A 265 0.46 11.06 11.69
CA MET A 265 0.76 11.48 10.32
C MET A 265 0.30 12.93 10.17
N PRO A 266 1.10 13.80 9.53
CA PRO A 266 0.68 15.18 9.30
C PRO A 266 -0.57 15.21 8.42
N ARG A 267 -1.50 16.13 8.71
CA ARG A 267 -2.73 16.27 7.93
C ARG A 267 -2.41 17.02 6.64
N SER A 268 -2.95 16.54 5.52
CA SER A 268 -2.67 17.12 4.20
C SER A 268 -2.99 18.62 4.14
N ASP A 269 -4.11 19.05 4.74
CA ASP A 269 -4.51 20.46 4.75
C ASP A 269 -3.46 21.36 5.42
N GLU A 270 -2.94 20.94 6.57
CA GLU A 270 -1.91 21.67 7.34
C GLU A 270 -0.59 21.75 6.56
N LEU A 271 -0.26 20.68 5.83
CA LEU A 271 0.89 20.67 4.93
C LEU A 271 0.72 21.65 3.77
N PHE A 272 -0.48 21.77 3.20
CA PHE A 272 -0.75 22.70 2.11
C PHE A 272 -0.69 24.16 2.56
N ASP A 273 -1.16 24.47 3.76
CA ASP A 273 -1.10 25.83 4.32
C ASP A 273 0.34 26.36 4.39
N CYS A 274 1.32 25.49 4.69
CA CYS A 274 2.74 25.83 4.72
C CYS A 274 3.32 26.23 3.35
N LEU A 275 2.70 25.78 2.26
CA LEU A 275 3.20 26.01 0.90
C LEU A 275 2.76 27.36 0.34
N ALA A 276 1.79 28.03 0.96
CA ALA A 276 1.26 29.29 0.50
C ALA A 276 2.35 30.38 0.34
N GLY A 277 2.35 31.05 -0.82
CA GLY A 277 3.29 32.14 -1.12
C GLY A 277 4.70 31.71 -1.51
N ASN A 278 4.98 30.42 -1.59
CA ASN A 278 6.24 29.89 -2.12
C ASN A 278 6.19 29.74 -3.64
N ARG A 279 7.36 29.84 -4.28
CA ARG A 279 7.49 29.87 -5.75
C ARG A 279 8.39 28.77 -6.31
N PHE A 280 9.29 28.24 -5.49
CA PHE A 280 10.23 27.20 -5.89
C PHE A 280 10.01 25.96 -5.04
N PHE A 281 9.85 24.83 -5.72
CA PHE A 281 9.55 23.55 -5.11
C PHE A 281 10.50 22.47 -5.62
N THR A 282 11.05 21.70 -4.70
CA THR A 282 11.85 20.50 -5.01
C THR A 282 11.23 19.30 -4.33
N LYS A 283 10.84 18.30 -5.12
CA LYS A 283 10.36 17.00 -4.64
C LYS A 283 11.48 15.98 -4.72
N ILE A 284 11.88 15.45 -3.57
CA ILE A 284 12.86 14.36 -3.45
C ILE A 284 12.11 13.07 -3.12
N ASP A 285 12.27 12.05 -3.96
CA ASP A 285 11.70 10.70 -3.77
C ASP A 285 12.83 9.77 -3.31
N LEU A 286 12.69 9.21 -2.10
CA LEU A 286 13.71 8.33 -1.54
C LEU A 286 13.74 6.98 -2.26
N ARG A 287 14.94 6.49 -2.55
CA ARG A 287 15.14 5.26 -3.31
C ARG A 287 14.77 4.05 -2.47
N SER A 288 13.66 3.40 -2.79
CA SER A 288 13.20 2.24 -2.01
C SER A 288 13.08 2.60 -0.52
N GLY A 289 12.46 3.74 -0.20
CA GLY A 289 12.49 4.40 1.11
C GLY A 289 12.54 3.44 2.29
N TYR A 290 11.54 2.55 2.44
CA TYR A 290 11.49 1.61 3.55
C TYR A 290 12.72 0.70 3.69
N HIS A 291 13.32 0.25 2.59
CA HIS A 291 14.52 -0.60 2.63
C HIS A 291 15.76 0.13 3.15
N GLN A 292 15.71 1.44 3.39
CA GLN A 292 16.82 2.22 3.96
C GLN A 292 16.81 2.23 5.49
N ILE A 293 15.77 1.70 6.13
CA ILE A 293 15.72 1.55 7.59
C ILE A 293 15.98 0.09 7.96
N ARG A 294 16.87 -0.12 8.92
CA ARG A 294 17.22 -1.46 9.41
C ARG A 294 16.13 -2.05 10.28
N VAL A 295 16.11 -3.37 10.31
CA VAL A 295 15.31 -4.17 11.23
C VAL A 295 16.12 -4.43 12.48
N ALA A 296 15.53 -4.20 13.65
CA ALA A 296 16.12 -4.62 14.91
C ALA A 296 16.49 -6.11 14.86
N ALA A 297 17.73 -6.46 15.22
CA ALA A 297 18.27 -7.80 15.03
C ALA A 297 17.38 -8.91 15.66
N THR A 298 16.76 -8.61 16.81
CA THR A 298 15.82 -9.48 17.52
C THR A 298 14.53 -9.76 16.74
N ASP A 299 14.15 -8.88 15.81
CA ASP A 299 12.91 -8.94 15.04
C ASP A 299 13.11 -9.36 13.58
N GLN A 300 14.37 -9.55 13.12
CA GLN A 300 14.66 -10.08 11.77
C GLN A 300 13.99 -11.44 11.52
N PRO A 301 14.05 -12.42 12.46
CA PRO A 301 13.42 -13.72 12.25
C PRO A 301 11.90 -13.64 12.04
N LYS A 302 11.21 -12.64 12.62
CA LYS A 302 9.76 -12.45 12.48
C LYS A 302 9.36 -12.11 11.04
N ARG A 303 10.30 -11.58 10.25
CA ARG A 303 10.12 -11.18 8.84
C ARG A 303 10.57 -12.26 7.87
N ALA A 304 10.69 -13.49 8.35
CA ALA A 304 11.01 -14.60 7.50
C ALA A 304 9.85 -14.89 6.53
N PHE A 305 10.20 -15.21 5.29
CA PHE A 305 9.26 -15.52 4.22
C PHE A 305 9.72 -16.73 3.42
N ARG A 306 8.76 -17.58 3.07
CA ARG A 306 8.98 -18.86 2.41
C ARG A 306 8.71 -18.74 0.92
N SER A 307 9.65 -19.23 0.13
CA SER A 307 9.53 -19.31 -1.32
C SER A 307 9.78 -20.73 -1.82
N ARG A 308 9.48 -20.98 -3.10
CA ARG A 308 9.90 -22.22 -3.78
C ARG A 308 11.42 -22.41 -3.79
N PHE A 309 12.19 -21.34 -3.67
CA PHE A 309 13.66 -21.33 -3.77
C PHE A 309 14.35 -21.24 -2.41
N GLY A 310 13.63 -21.45 -1.31
CA GLY A 310 14.19 -21.46 0.03
C GLY A 310 13.50 -20.50 0.99
N HIS A 311 14.13 -20.34 2.15
CA HIS A 311 13.64 -19.57 3.27
C HIS A 311 14.58 -18.40 3.57
N TYR A 312 14.02 -17.19 3.64
CA TYR A 312 14.79 -15.96 3.76
C TYR A 312 14.15 -15.02 4.77
N GLU A 313 14.93 -14.14 5.39
CA GLU A 313 14.44 -13.08 6.26
C GLU A 313 15.01 -11.72 5.84
N PHE A 314 14.21 -10.67 6.04
CA PHE A 314 14.60 -9.30 5.72
C PHE A 314 15.46 -8.68 6.83
N THR A 315 16.58 -8.06 6.44
CA THR A 315 17.52 -7.30 7.30
C THR A 315 17.22 -5.79 7.30
N VAL A 316 16.47 -5.33 6.30
CA VAL A 316 15.90 -3.97 6.19
C VAL A 316 14.37 -4.01 6.26
N MET A 317 13.71 -2.88 6.50
CA MET A 317 12.26 -2.83 6.66
C MET A 317 11.53 -3.11 5.32
N PRO A 318 10.87 -4.28 5.16
CA PRO A 318 10.17 -4.60 3.92
C PRO A 318 8.83 -3.86 3.83
N PHE A 319 8.31 -3.78 2.61
CA PHE A 319 6.92 -3.40 2.37
C PHE A 319 5.95 -4.41 2.97
N GLY A 320 4.78 -3.92 3.38
CA GLY A 320 3.66 -4.75 3.82
C GLY A 320 3.61 -5.08 5.31
N LEU A 321 4.58 -4.66 6.12
CA LEU A 321 4.49 -4.77 7.58
C LEU A 321 3.64 -3.65 8.19
N THR A 322 2.93 -3.97 9.27
CA THR A 322 2.30 -2.96 10.15
C THR A 322 3.36 -2.04 10.74
N ASN A 323 3.03 -0.76 10.94
CA ASN A 323 3.91 0.28 11.51
C ASN A 323 5.14 0.68 10.66
N THR A 324 5.37 0.09 9.49
CA THR A 324 6.40 0.55 8.54
C THR A 324 6.26 2.04 8.20
N PRO A 325 5.07 2.54 7.80
CA PRO A 325 4.86 3.98 7.55
C PRO A 325 5.15 4.85 8.78
N ALA A 326 4.66 4.44 9.95
CA ALA A 326 4.86 5.15 11.22
C ALA A 326 6.34 5.25 11.61
N THR A 327 7.09 4.15 11.46
CA THR A 327 8.53 4.13 11.73
C THR A 327 9.28 5.05 10.77
N PHE A 328 8.90 5.02 9.49
CA PHE A 328 9.52 5.87 8.48
C PHE A 328 9.25 7.35 8.71
N GLN A 329 7.99 7.71 8.99
CA GLN A 329 7.61 9.09 9.29
C GLN A 329 8.33 9.60 10.53
N ARG A 330 8.42 8.78 11.60
CA ARG A 330 9.20 9.14 12.79
C ARG A 330 10.67 9.41 12.44
N ALA A 331 11.29 8.54 11.67
CA ALA A 331 12.69 8.72 11.24
C ALA A 331 12.90 10.05 10.52
N MET A 332 12.03 10.36 9.57
CA MET A 332 12.10 11.60 8.81
C MET A 332 11.85 12.82 9.69
N ASN A 333 10.85 12.75 10.58
CA ASN A 333 10.56 13.82 11.50
C ASN A 333 11.72 14.08 12.46
N ASP A 334 12.46 13.05 12.87
CA ASP A 334 13.64 13.19 13.72
C ASP A 334 14.82 13.84 12.97
N ILE A 335 15.02 13.51 11.69
CA ILE A 335 16.09 14.06 10.83
C ILE A 335 15.86 15.54 10.51
N PHE A 336 14.60 15.92 10.28
CA PHE A 336 14.23 17.26 9.81
C PHE A 336 13.56 18.12 10.88
N ARG A 337 13.51 17.67 12.14
CA ARG A 337 12.71 18.25 13.22
C ARG A 337 12.79 19.77 13.34
N ASP A 338 13.99 20.32 13.20
CA ASP A 338 14.29 21.74 13.36
C ASP A 338 13.95 22.60 12.14
N ILE A 339 13.58 21.98 11.01
CA ILE A 339 13.30 22.66 9.73
C ILE A 339 11.97 22.27 9.09
N LEU A 340 11.25 21.32 9.71
CA LEU A 340 9.88 20.97 9.35
C LEU A 340 8.99 22.22 9.38
N GLU A 341 8.11 22.33 8.38
CA GLU A 341 7.11 23.40 8.26
C GLU A 341 7.70 24.81 8.13
N GLN A 342 9.03 24.94 8.01
CA GLN A 342 9.71 26.20 7.68
C GLN A 342 10.05 26.26 6.19
N TYR A 343 10.67 25.20 5.67
CA TYR A 343 11.02 25.06 4.26
C TYR A 343 11.09 23.61 3.79
N VAL A 344 10.74 22.65 4.66
CA VAL A 344 10.67 21.22 4.35
C VAL A 344 9.36 20.64 4.87
N LEU A 345 8.66 19.90 4.02
CA LEU A 345 7.58 18.99 4.41
C LEU A 345 8.02 17.56 4.12
N VAL A 346 7.65 16.64 5.00
CA VAL A 346 7.90 15.21 4.79
C VAL A 346 6.62 14.43 4.95
N TYR A 347 6.32 13.61 3.95
CA TYR A 347 5.24 12.65 3.98
C TYR A 347 5.74 11.31 3.47
N LEU A 348 5.90 10.35 4.39
CA LEU A 348 6.50 9.04 4.11
C LEU A 348 7.83 9.20 3.35
N ASP A 349 7.98 8.57 2.20
CA ASP A 349 9.19 8.57 1.37
C ASP A 349 9.37 9.80 0.48
N GLY A 350 8.43 10.76 0.52
CA GLY A 350 8.48 12.02 -0.20
C GLY A 350 8.91 13.18 0.70
N ILE A 351 9.96 13.89 0.28
CA ILE A 351 10.42 15.14 0.90
C ILE A 351 10.15 16.28 -0.07
N LEU A 352 9.47 17.32 0.39
CA LEU A 352 9.19 18.53 -0.37
C LEU A 352 9.94 19.71 0.26
N VAL A 353 10.87 20.28 -0.49
CA VAL A 353 11.55 21.52 -0.15
C VAL A 353 10.84 22.66 -0.86
N TYR A 354 10.59 23.77 -0.18
CA TYR A 354 9.87 24.91 -0.74
C TYR A 354 10.49 26.24 -0.30
N SER A 355 10.46 27.26 -1.18
CA SER A 355 11.07 28.56 -0.92
C SER A 355 10.48 29.68 -1.79
N ARG A 356 10.72 30.93 -1.44
CA ARG A 356 10.20 32.10 -2.17
C ARG A 356 11.12 32.56 -3.30
N THR A 357 12.44 32.52 -3.08
CA THR A 357 13.45 32.85 -4.10
C THR A 357 14.34 31.64 -4.41
N LEU A 358 15.02 31.69 -5.56
CA LEU A 358 15.92 30.62 -5.99
C LEU A 358 17.14 30.52 -5.06
N GLU A 359 17.66 31.65 -4.59
CA GLU A 359 18.82 31.72 -3.70
C GLU A 359 18.52 31.09 -2.33
N GLU A 360 17.33 31.37 -1.78
CA GLU A 360 16.83 30.68 -0.59
C GLU A 360 16.69 29.18 -0.85
N HIS A 361 16.13 28.82 -2.01
CA HIS A 361 15.89 27.43 -2.37
C HIS A 361 17.17 26.61 -2.46
N LEU A 362 18.24 27.16 -3.03
CA LEU A 362 19.53 26.50 -3.11
C LEU A 362 20.14 26.25 -1.72
N ARG A 363 19.98 27.20 -0.78
CA ARG A 363 20.44 27.02 0.61
C ARG A 363 19.64 25.92 1.31
N HIS A 364 18.32 25.94 1.20
CA HIS A 364 17.44 24.93 1.80
C HIS A 364 17.68 23.54 1.21
N LEU A 365 17.84 23.45 -0.11
CA LEU A 365 18.13 22.19 -0.78
C LEU A 365 19.48 21.62 -0.34
N ARG A 366 20.50 22.47 -0.18
CA ARG A 366 21.81 22.06 0.35
C ARG A 366 21.68 21.47 1.75
N ASP A 367 20.99 22.15 2.66
CA ASP A 367 20.79 21.63 4.03
C ASP A 367 20.07 20.27 4.04
N VAL A 368 19.02 20.13 3.22
CA VAL A 368 18.30 18.85 3.09
C VAL A 368 19.20 17.74 2.55
N LEU A 369 19.99 18.00 1.51
CA LEU A 369 20.89 17.01 0.94
C LEU A 369 22.04 16.65 1.90
N ASP A 370 22.55 17.61 2.67
CA ASP A 370 23.54 17.37 3.73
C ASP A 370 23.00 16.46 4.82
N ARG A 371 21.75 16.64 5.24
CA ARG A 371 21.09 15.76 6.21
C ARG A 371 20.92 14.35 5.65
N LEU A 372 20.43 14.22 4.42
CA LEU A 372 20.30 12.91 3.77
C LEU A 372 21.66 12.19 3.69
N ARG A 373 22.71 12.90 3.26
CA ARG A 373 24.08 12.39 3.22
C ARG A 373 24.55 11.95 4.61
N ARG A 374 24.37 12.79 5.63
CA ARG A 374 24.80 12.54 7.02
C ARG A 374 24.14 11.30 7.62
N TYR A 375 22.84 11.13 7.38
CA TYR A 375 22.06 9.99 7.89
C TYR A 375 22.06 8.78 6.94
N GLY A 376 22.76 8.85 5.81
CA GLY A 376 22.88 7.74 4.86
C GLY A 376 21.58 7.40 4.12
N PHE A 377 20.72 8.39 3.88
CA PHE A 377 19.55 8.24 3.03
C PHE A 377 19.86 8.60 1.58
N TYR A 378 19.37 7.77 0.68
CA TYR A 378 19.59 7.86 -0.76
C TYR A 378 18.30 8.20 -1.49
N ALA A 379 18.39 9.13 -2.43
CA ALA A 379 17.28 9.53 -3.29
C ALA A 379 17.35 8.86 -4.66
N LYS A 380 16.19 8.73 -5.31
CA LYS A 380 16.08 8.23 -6.68
C LYS A 380 15.96 9.42 -7.64
N LEU A 381 17.10 9.84 -8.18
CA LEU A 381 17.19 11.02 -9.07
C LEU A 381 16.13 11.05 -10.17
N SER A 382 15.87 9.92 -10.84
CA SER A 382 14.90 9.83 -11.94
C SER A 382 13.46 10.20 -11.55
N LYS A 383 13.14 10.16 -10.25
CA LYS A 383 11.83 10.50 -9.69
C LYS A 383 11.81 11.85 -8.99
N CYS A 384 12.98 12.45 -8.75
CA CYS A 384 13.06 13.77 -8.13
C CYS A 384 12.68 14.85 -9.16
N ARG A 385 12.22 16.00 -8.67
CA ARG A 385 11.94 17.20 -9.45
C ARG A 385 12.56 18.38 -8.70
N PHE A 386 13.38 19.17 -9.36
CA PHE A 386 14.16 20.23 -8.69
C PHE A 386 13.74 21.61 -9.16
N ALA A 387 13.67 22.56 -8.22
CA ALA A 387 13.43 23.98 -8.40
C ALA A 387 12.28 24.32 -9.38
N GLN A 388 11.17 23.57 -9.29
CA GLN A 388 10.00 23.77 -10.14
C GLN A 388 9.10 24.88 -9.60
N HIS A 389 8.41 25.60 -10.49
CA HIS A 389 7.35 26.55 -10.10
C HIS A 389 6.00 25.89 -9.80
N LYS A 390 5.83 24.65 -10.25
CA LYS A 390 4.64 23.82 -10.02
C LYS A 390 5.07 22.41 -9.65
N VAL A 391 4.48 21.84 -8.61
CA VAL A 391 4.82 20.49 -8.13
C VAL A 391 3.57 19.67 -7.82
N ASP A 392 3.61 18.38 -8.15
CA ASP A 392 2.62 17.42 -7.63
C ASP A 392 3.02 17.01 -6.20
N PHE A 393 2.13 17.24 -5.24
CA PHE A 393 2.29 16.86 -3.84
C PHE A 393 0.96 16.36 -3.28
N LEU A 394 0.97 15.15 -2.69
CA LEU A 394 -0.22 14.48 -2.14
C LEU A 394 -1.42 14.43 -3.11
N GLY A 395 -1.13 14.27 -4.41
CA GLY A 395 -2.15 14.15 -5.47
C GLY A 395 -2.82 15.47 -5.87
N HIS A 396 -2.20 16.60 -5.51
CA HIS A 396 -2.60 17.96 -5.87
C HIS A 396 -1.42 18.70 -6.51
N TYR A 397 -1.70 19.66 -7.37
CA TYR A 397 -0.68 20.56 -7.90
C TYR A 397 -0.58 21.82 -7.05
N VAL A 398 0.62 22.12 -6.60
CA VAL A 398 0.94 23.34 -5.84
C VAL A 398 1.77 24.24 -6.74
N SER A 399 1.39 25.51 -6.83
CA SER A 399 2.16 26.56 -7.50
C SER A 399 2.08 27.90 -6.74
N ASP A 400 2.74 28.92 -7.27
CA ASP A 400 2.66 30.31 -6.80
C ASP A 400 1.23 30.88 -6.85
N GLN A 401 0.37 30.33 -7.71
CA GLN A 401 -1.05 30.70 -7.83
C GLN A 401 -1.95 29.99 -6.79
N GLY A 402 -1.42 29.00 -6.08
CA GLY A 402 -2.14 28.24 -5.05
C GLY A 402 -2.25 26.75 -5.33
N LEU A 403 -3.23 26.11 -4.69
CA LEU A 403 -3.52 24.68 -4.78
C LEU A 403 -4.53 24.42 -5.90
N HIS A 404 -4.17 23.53 -6.83
CA HIS A 404 -5.00 23.10 -7.94
C HIS A 404 -5.16 21.58 -7.90
N MET A 405 -6.38 21.08 -8.14
CA MET A 405 -6.58 19.65 -8.39
C MET A 405 -5.98 19.28 -9.76
N ASP A 406 -5.65 18.00 -9.92
CA ASP A 406 -5.22 17.44 -11.20
C ASP A 406 -6.32 17.61 -12.27
N ASP A 407 -6.00 18.28 -13.38
CA ASP A 407 -6.91 18.52 -14.50
C ASP A 407 -7.48 17.22 -15.06
N ALA A 408 -6.74 16.11 -14.99
CA ALA A 408 -7.23 14.81 -15.41
C ALA A 408 -8.35 14.30 -14.48
N LYS A 409 -8.23 14.54 -13.16
CA LYS A 409 -9.29 14.19 -12.19
C LYS A 409 -10.51 15.09 -12.36
N ILE A 410 -10.30 16.39 -12.59
CA ILE A 410 -11.39 17.34 -12.88
C ILE A 410 -12.14 16.90 -14.14
N THR A 411 -11.40 16.59 -15.20
CA THR A 411 -11.97 16.09 -16.47
C THR A 411 -12.71 14.78 -16.26
N ALA A 412 -12.14 13.82 -15.52
CA ALA A 412 -12.79 12.55 -15.23
C ALA A 412 -14.11 12.70 -14.47
N ILE A 413 -14.22 13.68 -13.56
CA ILE A 413 -15.48 14.00 -12.86
C ILE A 413 -16.46 14.71 -13.80
N ALA A 414 -15.98 15.68 -14.59
CA ALA A 414 -16.81 16.45 -15.52
C ALA A 414 -17.41 15.59 -16.64
N GLU A 415 -16.66 14.63 -17.14
CA GLU A 415 -17.07 13.69 -18.19
C GLU A 415 -17.72 12.42 -17.62
N TRP A 416 -17.87 12.30 -16.30
CA TRP A 416 -18.40 11.09 -15.68
C TRP A 416 -19.87 10.87 -16.11
N PRO A 417 -20.22 9.71 -16.67
CA PRO A 417 -21.58 9.45 -17.12
C PRO A 417 -22.54 9.42 -15.94
N ALA A 418 -23.74 10.00 -16.11
CA ALA A 418 -24.76 10.02 -15.08
C ALA A 418 -25.03 8.59 -14.56
N PRO A 419 -24.81 8.29 -13.26
CA PRO A 419 -24.91 6.94 -12.75
C PRO A 419 -26.35 6.43 -12.84
N THR A 420 -26.55 5.31 -13.55
CA THR A 420 -27.87 4.68 -13.75
C THR A 420 -28.12 3.53 -12.79
N SER A 421 -27.16 3.22 -11.92
CA SER A 421 -27.25 2.14 -10.93
C SER A 421 -26.63 2.53 -9.59
N ALA A 422 -27.07 1.87 -8.52
CA ALA A 422 -26.53 2.09 -7.17
C ALA A 422 -25.02 1.79 -7.07
N LYS A 423 -24.50 0.84 -7.86
CA LYS A 423 -23.06 0.53 -7.91
C LYS A 423 -22.27 1.69 -8.53
N GLN A 424 -22.75 2.25 -9.63
CA GLN A 424 -22.13 3.41 -10.29
C GLN A 424 -22.23 4.65 -9.41
N LEU A 425 -23.36 4.86 -8.73
CA LEU A 425 -23.52 5.98 -7.80
C LEU A 425 -22.54 5.89 -6.63
N ARG A 426 -22.38 4.71 -6.02
CA ARG A 426 -21.38 4.49 -4.97
C ARG A 426 -19.95 4.73 -5.46
N SER A 427 -19.63 4.30 -6.68
CA SER A 427 -18.33 4.55 -7.30
C SER A 427 -18.08 6.04 -7.53
N PHE A 428 -19.09 6.77 -8.01
CA PHE A 428 -19.00 8.21 -8.22
C PHE A 428 -18.85 8.96 -6.90
N LEU A 429 -19.68 8.64 -5.89
CA LEU A 429 -19.57 9.25 -4.56
C LEU A 429 -18.23 8.94 -3.88
N GLY A 430 -17.68 7.75 -4.08
CA GLY A 430 -16.33 7.42 -3.60
C GLY A 430 -15.24 8.26 -4.27
N LEU A 431 -15.37 8.56 -5.56
CA LEU A 431 -14.46 9.44 -6.28
C LEU A 431 -14.57 10.90 -5.82
N THR A 432 -15.78 11.43 -5.62
CA THR A 432 -16.01 12.84 -5.28
C THR A 432 -15.95 13.16 -3.79
N SER A 433 -15.80 12.14 -2.93
CA SER A 433 -15.57 12.33 -1.49
C SER A 433 -14.08 12.41 -1.14
N TYR A 434 -13.19 12.17 -2.12
CA TYR A 434 -11.77 12.54 -2.07
C TYR A 434 -11.64 13.96 -2.56
#